data_AF-A0A9P6SG36-F1
#
_entry.id   AF-A0A9P6SG36-F1
#
_cell.length_a   1.000
_cell.length_b   1.000
_cell.length_c   1.000
_cell.angle_alpha   90.00
_cell.angle_beta   90.00
_cell.angle_gamma   90.00
#
_symmetry.space_group_name_H-M   'P 1'
#
loop_
_entity.id
_entity.type
_entity.pdbx_description
1 polymer ?
#
loop_
_entity_poly.entity_id
_entity_poly.type
_entity_poly.pdbx_seq_one_letter_code
_entity_poly.pdbx_strand_id
1 'polypeptide(L)'
;MSLLQTAIRPAARLRLAAPMMTVTAVRHLSFKPIYTAESTVKGARNGHLTTKSGSLDVKLDMPKEFGTKGGPGTNPEELLGGGYAACFGGAL
;
A
#
# COMPACT_ATOMS: atom_id res chain seq x y z
N MET A 1 -11.85 -28.69 65.22
CA MET A 1 -12.59 -27.66 64.45
C MET A 1 -11.59 -27.04 63.47
N SER A 2 -11.31 -27.71 62.36
CA SER A 2 -12.09 -27.71 61.11
C SER A 2 -11.58 -26.64 60.15
N LEU A 3 -10.65 -27.08 59.29
CA LEU A 3 -10.66 -26.91 57.85
C LEU A 3 -10.99 -25.51 57.31
N LEU A 4 -9.96 -24.82 56.81
CA LEU A 4 -10.08 -23.92 55.67
C LEU A 4 -8.84 -24.11 54.77
N GLN A 5 -8.83 -25.26 54.07
CA GLN A 5 -8.02 -25.43 52.86
C GLN A 5 -8.67 -24.59 51.75
N THR A 6 -8.10 -23.43 51.47
CA THR A 6 -8.47 -22.63 50.30
C THR A 6 -7.96 -23.34 49.05
N ALA A 7 -8.86 -24.04 48.36
CA ALA A 7 -8.59 -24.78 47.14
C ALA A 7 -8.13 -23.84 46.02
N ILE A 8 -6.85 -23.90 45.66
CA ILE A 8 -6.30 -23.34 44.44
C ILE A 8 -6.86 -24.15 43.27
N ARG A 9 -7.87 -23.61 42.58
CA ARG A 9 -8.38 -24.18 41.32
C ARG A 9 -7.32 -23.98 40.23
N PRO A 10 -6.90 -25.02 39.48
CA PRO A 10 -6.07 -24.81 38.31
C PRO A 10 -6.92 -24.14 37.24
N ALA A 11 -6.44 -23.01 36.71
CA ALA A 11 -7.02 -22.40 35.52
C ALA A 11 -6.89 -23.41 34.37
N ALA A 12 -8.02 -23.97 33.92
CA ALA A 12 -8.07 -24.79 32.73
C ALA A 12 -7.57 -23.93 31.55
N ARG A 13 -6.39 -24.27 31.02
CA ARG A 13 -5.91 -23.73 29.74
C ARG A 13 -6.87 -24.19 28.66
N LEU A 14 -7.81 -23.31 28.29
CA LEU A 14 -8.62 -23.47 27.10
C LEU A 14 -7.69 -23.46 25.88
N ARG A 15 -7.40 -24.64 25.32
CA ARG A 15 -6.74 -24.76 24.02
C ARG A 15 -7.72 -24.29 22.96
N LEU A 16 -7.66 -23.01 22.62
CA LEU A 16 -8.34 -22.47 21.45
C LEU A 16 -7.60 -22.96 20.20
N ALA A 17 -7.99 -24.12 19.68
CA ALA A 17 -7.61 -24.54 18.34
C ALA A 17 -8.40 -23.66 17.35
N ALA A 18 -7.81 -22.53 16.94
CA ALA A 18 -8.33 -21.78 15.80
C ALA A 18 -8.24 -22.66 14.55
N PRO A 19 -9.33 -22.86 13.79
CA PRO A 19 -9.26 -23.61 12.54
C PRO A 19 -8.34 -22.87 11.58
N MET A 20 -7.35 -23.59 11.06
CA MET A 20 -6.48 -23.12 9.99
C MET A 20 -7.34 -22.84 8.76
N MET A 21 -7.63 -21.56 8.49
CA MET A 21 -8.27 -21.13 7.25
C MET A 21 -7.40 -21.60 6.09
N THR A 22 -7.86 -22.64 5.41
CA THR A 22 -7.22 -23.11 4.19
C THR A 22 -7.55 -22.08 3.12
N VAL A 23 -6.57 -21.30 2.67
CA VAL A 23 -6.72 -20.35 1.57
C VAL A 23 -6.95 -21.17 0.29
N THR A 24 -8.21 -21.51 0.00
CA THR A 24 -8.55 -22.26 -1.21
C THR A 24 -8.40 -21.34 -2.41
N ALA A 25 -7.40 -21.66 -3.24
CA ALA A 25 -7.22 -21.24 -4.63
C ALA A 25 -7.46 -19.75 -4.92
N VAL A 26 -6.36 -18.99 -5.05
CA VAL A 26 -6.36 -17.75 -5.84
C VAL A 26 -6.88 -18.12 -7.22
N ARG A 27 -8.08 -17.66 -7.58
CA ARG A 27 -8.60 -17.79 -8.94
C ARG A 27 -7.52 -17.25 -9.88
N HIS A 28 -6.99 -18.08 -10.76
CA HIS A 28 -6.14 -17.61 -11.84
C HIS A 28 -7.05 -16.85 -12.80
N LEU A 29 -7.26 -15.56 -12.53
CA LEU A 29 -7.90 -14.69 -13.49
C LEU A 29 -6.97 -14.63 -14.71
N SER A 30 -7.44 -15.15 -15.83
CA SER A 30 -6.77 -14.95 -17.12
C SER A 30 -6.93 -13.47 -17.47
N PHE A 31 -5.86 -12.70 -17.30
CA PHE A 31 -5.81 -11.28 -17.63
C PHE A 31 -4.96 -11.10 -18.90
N LYS A 32 -5.54 -10.47 -19.93
CA LYS A 32 -4.84 -10.01 -21.12
C LYS A 32 -4.81 -8.48 -21.09
N PRO A 33 -3.64 -7.83 -20.97
CA PRO A 33 -3.58 -6.37 -20.96
C PRO A 33 -4.01 -5.82 -22.32
N ILE A 34 -4.87 -4.79 -22.30
CA ILE A 34 -5.23 -4.00 -23.49
C ILE A 34 -4.25 -2.85 -23.74
N TYR A 35 -3.54 -2.40 -22.69
CA TYR A 35 -2.54 -1.35 -22.74
C TYR A 35 -1.52 -1.55 -21.61
N THR A 36 -0.24 -1.27 -21.92
CA THR A 36 0.87 -1.31 -20.97
C THR A 36 1.69 -0.04 -21.12
N ALA A 37 1.92 0.68 -20.02
CA ALA A 37 2.78 1.85 -19.96
C ALA A 37 4.05 1.54 -19.15
N GLU A 38 5.17 2.17 -19.53
CA GLU A 38 6.44 2.05 -18.83
C GLU A 38 6.91 3.44 -18.39
N SER A 39 7.30 3.56 -17.11
CA SER A 39 7.87 4.79 -16.53
C SER A 39 9.16 4.44 -15.80
N THR A 40 10.13 5.35 -15.85
CA THR A 40 11.40 5.25 -15.14
C THR A 40 11.59 6.49 -14.27
N VAL A 41 11.99 6.27 -13.03
CA VAL A 41 12.36 7.35 -12.10
C VAL A 41 13.83 7.21 -11.73
N LYS A 42 14.59 8.31 -11.80
CA LYS A 42 15.96 8.40 -11.29
C LYS A 42 16.01 9.47 -10.20
N GLY A 43 16.72 9.21 -9.09
CA GLY A 43 16.84 10.18 -7.98
C GLY A 43 15.68 10.17 -6.97
N ALA A 44 14.83 9.15 -7.00
CA ALA A 44 13.72 8.97 -6.05
C ALA A 44 12.79 10.19 -5.95
N ARG A 45 12.44 10.64 -4.73
CA ARG A 45 11.48 11.72 -4.48
C ARG A 45 11.97 13.12 -4.85
N ASN A 46 13.27 13.27 -5.09
CA ASN A 46 13.91 14.52 -5.50
C ASN A 46 14.69 14.29 -6.81
N GLY A 47 13.97 13.73 -7.78
CA GLY A 47 14.51 13.09 -8.96
C GLY A 47 13.79 13.53 -10.23
N HIS A 48 13.72 12.63 -11.20
CA HIS A 48 13.12 12.89 -12.50
C HIS A 48 12.38 11.66 -12.99
N LEU A 49 11.13 11.85 -13.43
CA LEU A 49 10.26 10.81 -13.97
C LEU A 49 10.14 10.99 -15.48
N THR A 50 10.42 9.91 -16.21
CA THR A 50 10.22 9.85 -17.66
C THR A 50 9.37 8.64 -18.02
N THR A 51 8.47 8.81 -18.98
CA THR A 51 7.71 7.70 -19.60
C THR A 51 8.36 7.25 -20.89
N LYS A 52 8.22 5.97 -21.25
CA LYS A 52 8.71 5.44 -22.53
C LYS A 52 8.06 6.12 -23.74
N SER A 53 6.82 6.60 -23.60
CA SER A 53 6.13 7.36 -24.63
C SER A 53 6.60 8.82 -24.76
N GLY A 54 7.35 9.33 -23.78
CA GLY A 54 7.74 10.75 -23.70
C GLY A 54 6.63 11.70 -23.26
N SER A 55 5.43 11.20 -22.95
CA SER A 55 4.28 12.05 -22.59
C SER A 55 4.40 12.68 -21.20
N LEU A 56 5.19 12.06 -20.32
CA LEU A 56 5.63 12.61 -19.05
C LEU A 56 7.15 12.64 -19.02
N ASP A 57 7.67 13.85 -18.83
CA ASP A 57 9.08 14.18 -18.61
C ASP A 57 9.11 15.29 -17.56
N VAL A 58 9.09 14.90 -16.27
CA VAL A 58 8.82 15.81 -15.16
C VAL A 58 9.84 15.67 -14.05
N LYS A 59 10.23 16.82 -13.48
CA LYS A 59 11.03 16.86 -12.26
C LYS A 59 10.16 16.52 -11.05
N LEU A 60 10.72 15.72 -10.15
CA LEU A 60 10.14 15.43 -8.85
C LEU A 60 10.90 16.19 -7.77
N ASP A 61 10.17 16.90 -6.91
CA ASP A 61 10.72 17.57 -5.74
C ASP A 61 9.93 17.18 -4.50
N MET A 62 10.60 17.15 -3.34
CA MET A 62 9.88 16.95 -2.08
C MET A 62 9.16 18.25 -1.68
N PRO A 63 7.93 18.16 -1.16
CA PRO A 63 7.21 19.34 -0.68
C PRO A 63 7.90 20.00 0.53
N LYS A 64 7.62 21.28 0.76
CA LYS A 64 8.19 22.05 1.89
C LYS A 64 7.72 21.50 3.24
N GLU A 65 6.51 20.97 3.25
CA GLU A 65 5.82 20.34 4.38
C GLU A 65 6.59 19.13 4.93
N PHE A 66 7.51 18.55 4.13
CA PHE A 66 8.39 17.46 4.57
C PHE A 66 9.72 17.97 5.16
N GLY A 67 9.81 19.27 5.50
CA GLY A 67 11.02 19.90 6.04
C GLY A 67 12.11 20.15 5.00
N THR A 68 11.76 20.12 3.71
CA THR A 68 12.69 20.39 2.61
C THR A 68 12.57 21.85 2.13
N LYS A 69 13.46 22.28 1.23
CA LYS A 69 13.34 23.61 0.60
C LYS A 69 12.14 23.72 -0.36
N GLY A 70 11.53 22.59 -0.73
CA GLY A 70 10.61 22.53 -1.85
C GLY A 70 11.32 22.63 -3.19
N GLY A 71 10.54 22.61 -4.26
CA GLY A 71 10.98 22.87 -5.62
C GLY A 71 9.78 23.08 -6.56
N PRO A 72 10.03 23.52 -7.80
CA PRO A 72 8.98 23.72 -8.80
C PRO A 72 8.48 22.41 -9.44
N GLY A 73 9.14 21.28 -9.19
CA GLY A 73 8.70 19.97 -9.63
C GLY A 73 7.46 19.49 -8.87
N THR A 74 6.76 18.51 -9.45
CA THR A 74 5.64 17.83 -8.78
C THR A 74 6.16 16.77 -7.80
N ASN A 75 5.26 16.01 -7.18
CA ASN A 75 5.61 14.95 -6.23
C ASN A 75 4.75 13.69 -6.46
N PRO A 76 5.18 12.52 -5.96
CA PRO A 76 4.42 11.27 -6.13
C PRO A 76 2.98 11.32 -5.60
N GLU A 77 2.71 12.11 -4.56
CA GLU A 77 1.38 12.23 -3.96
C GLU A 77 0.41 12.95 -4.90
N GLU A 78 0.85 14.05 -5.52
CA GLU A 78 0.09 14.76 -6.55
C GLU A 78 -0.15 13.90 -7.79
N LEU A 79 0.87 13.18 -8.27
CA LEU A 79 0.76 12.28 -9.41
C LEU A 79 -0.23 11.14 -9.13
N LEU A 80 -0.17 10.55 -7.94
CA LEU A 80 -1.12 9.51 -7.52
C LEU A 80 -2.54 10.07 -7.41
N GLY A 81 -2.71 11.23 -6.77
CA GLY A 81 -3.99 11.89 -6.59
C GLY A 81 -4.64 12.27 -7.92
N GLY A 82 -3.88 12.89 -8.83
CA GLY A 82 -4.35 13.26 -10.17
C GLY A 82 -4.68 12.06 -11.03
N GLY A 83 -3.82 11.03 -11.03
CA GLY A 83 -4.07 9.78 -11.76
C GLY A 83 -5.31 9.03 -11.25
N TYR A 84 -5.47 8.96 -9.92
CA TYR A 84 -6.64 8.33 -9.31
C TYR A 84 -7.93 9.10 -9.62
N ALA A 85 -7.93 10.43 -9.45
CA ALA A 85 -9.09 11.27 -9.73
C ALA A 85 -9.53 11.18 -11.20
N ALA A 86 -8.58 11.23 -12.15
CA ALA A 86 -8.88 11.09 -13.57
C ALA A 86 -9.48 9.70 -13.89
N CYS A 87 -8.92 8.63 -13.31
CA CYS A 87 -9.43 7.28 -13.48
C CYS A 87 -10.87 7.13 -12.94
N PHE A 88 -11.11 7.62 -11.72
CA PHE A 88 -12.44 7.55 -11.11
C PHE A 88 -13.47 8.38 -11.88
N GLY A 89 -13.10 9.59 -12.31
CA GLY A 89 -13.96 10.42 -13.14
C GLY A 89 -14.35 9.77 -14.47
N GLY A 90 -13.47 8.95 -15.06
CA GLY A 90 -13.77 8.19 -16.28
C GLY A 90 -14.62 6.93 -16.05
N ALA A 91 -14.84 6.53 -14.80
CA ALA A 91 -15.62 5.34 -14.44
C ALA A 91 -17.06 5.66 -14.00
N LEU A 92 -17.36 6.93 -13.70
CA LEU A 92 -18.71 7.43 -13.38
C LEU A 92 -19.54 7.64 -14.64
#